data_AF-A0A960MNI0-F1
#
_entry.id   AF-A0A960MNI0-F1
#
_cell.length_a   1.000
_cell.length_b   1.000
_cell.length_c   1.000
_cell.angle_alpha   90.00
_cell.angle_beta   90.00
_cell.angle_gamma   90.00
#
_symmetry.space_group_name_H-M   'P 1'
#
loop_
_entity.id
_entity.type
_entity.pdbx_description
1 polymer ?
#
loop_
_entity_poly.entity_id
_entity_poly.type
_entity_poly.pdbx_seq_one_letter_code
_entity_poly.pdbx_strand_id
1 'polypeptide(L)'
;LGVCYPENGRDKRTAEQLAIFDEAKEKFAALKDIPLHVEEMESELIGATYLFKAYDGERYAFSIQSRQANAPEDGALWGMWFGSGEDPEVLERIGNVIIYINQSK
;
A
#
# COMPACT_ATOMS: atom_id res chain seq x y z
N LEU A 1 -6.19 -3.62 8.34
CA LEU A 1 -5.69 -3.30 6.99
C LEU A 1 -5.44 -1.80 6.96
N GLY A 2 -4.22 -1.37 6.62
CA GLY A 2 -3.87 0.04 6.60
C GLY A 2 -4.07 0.63 5.20
N VAL A 3 -4.61 1.84 5.11
CA VAL A 3 -4.56 2.64 3.89
C VAL A 3 -3.57 3.77 4.13
N CYS A 4 -2.38 3.61 3.54
CA CYS A 4 -1.28 4.55 3.68
C CYS A 4 -1.34 5.58 2.55
N TYR A 5 -1.20 6.85 2.88
CA TYR A 5 -1.13 7.94 1.90
C TYR A 5 -0.36 9.13 2.49
N PRO A 6 0.35 9.92 1.68
CA PRO A 6 0.91 11.21 2.11
C PRO A 6 -0.14 12.03 2.86
N GLU A 7 0.23 12.75 3.92
CA GLU A 7 -0.72 13.48 4.79
C GLU A 7 -1.64 14.43 3.99
N ASN A 8 -1.06 15.13 3.00
CA ASN A 8 -1.80 16.01 2.08
C ASN A 8 -2.39 15.27 0.87
N GLY A 9 -2.28 13.94 0.82
CA GLY A 9 -2.70 13.09 -0.30
C GLY A 9 -4.21 12.96 -0.40
N ARG A 10 -4.95 13.16 0.70
CA ARG A 10 -6.42 13.20 0.66
C ARG A 10 -6.94 14.43 -0.07
N ASP A 11 -6.34 15.58 0.15
CA ASP A 11 -6.77 16.85 -0.47
C ASP A 11 -6.49 16.91 -1.97
N LYS A 12 -5.58 16.05 -2.45
CA LYS A 12 -5.25 15.91 -3.87
C LYS A 12 -6.24 15.02 -4.65
N ARG A 13 -7.19 14.37 -3.98
CA ARG A 13 -8.17 13.47 -4.62
C ARG A 13 -9.33 14.26 -5.21
N THR A 14 -9.87 13.80 -6.33
CA THR A 14 -11.13 14.33 -6.86
C THR A 14 -12.30 13.98 -5.95
N ALA A 15 -13.42 14.70 -6.09
CA ALA A 15 -14.64 14.40 -5.32
C ALA A 15 -15.13 12.96 -5.52
N GLU A 16 -15.01 12.42 -6.73
CA GLU A 16 -15.36 11.04 -7.07
C GLU A 16 -14.43 10.03 -6.36
N GLN A 17 -13.12 10.27 -6.38
CA GLN A 17 -12.14 9.43 -5.69
C GLN A 17 -12.35 9.43 -4.17
N LEU A 18 -12.70 10.58 -3.61
CA LEU A 18 -13.04 10.71 -2.19
C LEU A 18 -14.31 9.93 -1.85
N ALA A 19 -15.35 10.00 -2.68
CA ALA A 19 -16.59 9.25 -2.47
C ALA A 19 -16.34 7.73 -2.45
N ILE A 20 -15.58 7.21 -3.42
CA ILE A 20 -15.22 5.78 -3.47
C ILE A 20 -14.39 5.38 -2.23
N PHE A 21 -13.44 6.23 -1.83
CA PHE A 21 -12.61 6.00 -0.66
C PHE A 21 -13.44 5.95 0.63
N ASP A 22 -14.36 6.90 0.80
CA ASP A 22 -15.22 7.00 1.98
C ASP A 22 -16.22 5.81 2.02
N GLU A 23 -16.82 5.43 0.88
CA GLU A 23 -17.67 4.23 0.77
C GLU A 23 -16.89 2.96 1.16
N ALA A 24 -15.67 2.79 0.66
CA ALA A 24 -14.83 1.65 1.00
C ALA A 24 -14.53 1.60 2.50
N LYS A 25 -14.26 2.75 3.13
CA LYS A 25 -14.03 2.83 4.57
C LYS A 25 -15.27 2.50 5.40
N GLU A 26 -16.44 2.97 4.97
CA GLU A 26 -17.72 2.65 5.62
C GLU A 26 -18.03 1.15 5.53
N LYS A 27 -17.83 0.57 4.34
CA LYS A 27 -18.06 -0.86 4.08
C LYS A 27 -17.09 -1.77 4.82
N PHE A 28 -15.84 -1.34 4.97
CA PHE A 28 -14.77 -2.13 5.56
C PHE A 28 -14.16 -1.41 6.78
N ALA A 29 -14.85 -1.46 7.92
CA ALA A 29 -14.42 -0.81 9.18
C ALA A 29 -13.02 -1.23 9.70
N ALA A 30 -12.47 -2.32 9.17
CA ALA A 30 -11.10 -2.79 9.43
C ALA A 30 -10.01 -2.00 8.66
N LEU A 31 -10.40 -1.13 7.72
CA LEU A 31 -9.53 -0.16 7.07
C LEU A 31 -9.23 0.98 8.05
N LYS A 32 -7.94 1.23 8.29
CA LYS A 32 -7.45 2.32 9.13
C LYS A 32 -6.59 3.25 8.29
N ASP A 33 -6.82 4.56 8.41
CA ASP A 33 -5.93 5.55 7.82
C ASP A 33 -4.57 5.51 8.51
N ILE A 34 -3.52 5.55 7.70
CA ILE A 34 -2.14 5.71 8.15
C ILE A 34 -1.55 6.86 7.34
N PRO A 35 -1.81 8.12 7.73
CA PRO A 35 -1.23 9.27 7.03
C PRO A 35 0.29 9.23 7.16
N LEU A 36 1.00 9.40 6.05
CA LEU A 36 2.45 9.39 6.00
C LEU A 36 2.95 10.84 6.04
N HIS A 37 3.87 11.16 6.94
CA HIS A 37 4.51 12.48 7.04
C HIS A 37 5.59 12.68 5.96
N VAL A 38 5.21 12.46 4.70
CA VAL A 38 6.05 12.58 3.51
C VAL A 38 5.26 13.29 2.41
N GLU A 39 5.95 13.99 1.51
CA GLU A 39 5.29 14.64 0.37
C GLU A 39 4.89 13.63 -0.71
N GLU A 40 5.78 12.67 -0.95
CA GLU A 40 5.63 11.58 -1.90
C GLU A 40 6.30 10.31 -1.40
N MET A 41 5.91 9.17 -1.98
CA MET A 41 6.54 7.88 -1.77
C MET A 41 7.11 7.41 -3.10
N GLU A 42 8.24 6.71 -3.08
CA GLU A 42 8.85 6.17 -4.29
C GLU A 42 7.86 5.29 -5.06
N SER A 43 7.77 5.51 -6.37
CA SER A 43 6.75 4.91 -7.24
C SER A 43 6.79 3.38 -7.26
N GLU A 44 7.95 2.78 -7.02
CA GLU A 44 8.14 1.33 -6.91
C GLU A 44 7.56 0.71 -5.63
N LEU A 45 7.40 1.51 -4.59
CA LEU A 45 6.82 1.11 -3.32
C LEU A 45 5.30 1.34 -3.28
N ILE A 46 4.75 2.10 -4.23
CA ILE A 46 3.31 2.41 -4.29
C ILE A 46 2.52 1.19 -4.77
N GLY A 47 1.54 0.80 -3.96
CA GLY A 47 0.48 -0.10 -4.37
C GLY A 47 -0.09 -0.90 -3.21
N ALA A 48 -0.37 -2.17 -3.44
CA ALA A 48 -0.92 -3.06 -2.43
C ALA A 48 0.12 -4.09 -2.02
N THR A 49 0.42 -4.19 -0.72
CA THR A 49 1.30 -5.21 -0.15
C THR A 49 0.52 -6.04 0.86
N TYR A 50 0.61 -7.36 0.70
CA TYR A 50 -0.08 -8.36 1.49
C TYR A 50 0.97 -9.26 2.12
N LEU A 51 0.89 -9.42 3.44
CA LEU A 51 1.71 -10.37 4.19
C LEU A 51 0.78 -11.44 4.73
N PHE A 52 1.08 -12.71 4.45
CA PHE A 52 0.25 -13.82 4.89
C PHE A 52 1.10 -15.00 5.34
N LYS A 53 0.49 -15.85 6.17
CA LYS A 53 1.05 -17.10 6.63
C LYS A 53 0.34 -18.24 5.91
N ALA A 54 1.09 -19.10 5.24
CA ALA A 54 0.56 -20.27 4.55
C ALA A 54 0.31 -21.43 5.54
N TYR A 55 -0.32 -22.50 5.06
CA TYR A 55 -0.71 -23.66 5.88
C TYR A 55 0.50 -24.45 6.41
N ASP A 56 1.62 -24.40 5.70
CA ASP A 56 2.90 -24.98 6.11
C ASP A 56 3.57 -24.20 7.27
N GLY A 57 3.04 -23.02 7.60
CA GLY A 57 3.58 -22.15 8.62
C GLY A 57 4.53 -21.07 8.10
N GLU A 58 4.86 -21.12 6.81
CA GLU A 58 5.76 -20.18 6.17
C GLU A 58 5.07 -18.84 5.94
N ARG A 59 5.87 -17.77 5.92
CA ARG A 59 5.39 -16.42 5.63
C ARG A 59 5.67 -16.10 4.17
N TYR A 60 4.70 -15.48 3.53
CA TYR A 60 4.82 -15.01 2.17
C TYR A 60 4.40 -13.55 2.08
N ALA A 61 4.99 -12.88 1.11
CA ALA A 61 4.58 -11.55 0.72
C ALA A 61 4.09 -11.56 -0.72
N PHE A 62 3.04 -10.79 -0.96
CA PHE A 62 2.54 -10.49 -2.29
C PHE A 62 2.42 -8.99 -2.42
N SER A 63 3.01 -8.40 -3.45
CA SER A 63 2.89 -6.96 -3.69
C SER A 63 2.59 -6.68 -5.15
N ILE A 64 1.70 -5.73 -5.37
CA ILE A 64 1.44 -5.12 -6.67
C ILE A 64 2.01 -3.70 -6.62
N GLN A 65 2.92 -3.37 -7.54
CA GLN A 65 3.32 -1.99 -7.79
C GLN A 65 2.34 -1.42 -8.81
N SER A 66 1.41 -0.61 -8.32
CA SER A 66 0.51 0.22 -9.12
C SER A 66 -0.32 1.03 -8.14
N ARG A 67 -0.70 2.26 -8.51
CA ARG A 67 -1.73 2.95 -7.75
C ARG A 67 -3.01 2.12 -7.81
N GLN A 68 -3.73 2.07 -6.68
CA GLN A 68 -4.96 1.28 -6.59
C GLN A 68 -5.89 1.64 -7.76
N ALA A 69 -6.72 0.68 -8.18
CA ALA A 69 -7.61 0.81 -9.33
C ALA A 69 -8.49 2.08 -9.35
N ASN A 70 -8.65 2.74 -8.20
CA ASN A 70 -9.44 3.95 -8.00
C ASN A 70 -8.66 5.26 -8.24
N ALA A 71 -7.35 5.20 -8.46
CA ALA A 71 -6.51 6.34 -8.85
C ALA A 71 -5.40 5.91 -9.84
N PRO A 72 -5.78 5.30 -10.98
CA PRO A 72 -4.80 4.82 -11.94
C PRO A 72 -4.08 6.00 -12.61
N GLU A 73 -2.82 5.79 -12.98
CA GLU A 73 -2.12 6.66 -13.93
C GLU A 73 -2.07 5.95 -15.29
N ASP A 74 -2.29 6.70 -16.37
CA ASP A 74 -2.07 6.20 -17.72
C ASP A 74 -0.58 5.85 -17.90
N GLY A 75 -0.28 4.61 -18.26
CA GLY A 75 1.10 4.12 -18.40
C GLY A 75 1.74 3.61 -17.11
N ALA A 76 0.96 3.34 -16.06
CA ALA A 76 1.48 2.73 -14.83
C ALA A 76 2.26 1.44 -15.11
N LEU A 77 3.48 1.37 -14.59
CA LEU A 77 4.28 0.15 -14.57
C LEU A 77 3.69 -0.80 -13.52
N TRP A 78 3.34 -2.01 -13.96
CA TRP A 78 2.83 -3.07 -13.09
C TRP A 78 3.99 -3.95 -12.67
N GLY A 79 4.28 -3.96 -11.38
CA GLY A 79 5.23 -4.89 -10.76
C GLY A 79 4.49 -5.90 -9.89
N MET A 80 4.97 -7.14 -9.85
CA MET A 80 4.46 -8.17 -8.97
C MET A 80 5.63 -8.85 -8.25
N TRP A 81 5.57 -8.87 -6.92
CA TRP A 81 6.50 -9.62 -6.09
C TRP A 81 5.73 -10.69 -5.36
N PHE A 82 6.24 -11.92 -5.43
CA PHE A 82 5.74 -13.04 -4.68
C PHE A 82 6.91 -13.91 -4.24
N GLY A 83 7.08 -14.10 -2.94
CA GLY A 83 8.19 -14.86 -2.40
C GLY A 83 8.05 -15.11 -0.91
N SER A 84 8.97 -15.92 -0.40
CA SER A 84 9.10 -16.16 1.05
C SER A 84 9.36 -14.83 1.77
N GLY A 85 8.84 -14.68 2.98
CA GLY A 85 9.17 -13.57 3.87
C GLY A 85 10.61 -13.61 4.35
N GLU A 86 11.37 -14.67 4.05
CA GLU A 86 12.81 -14.78 4.29
C GLU A 86 13.65 -14.47 3.04
N ASP A 87 13.01 -14.28 1.87
CA ASP A 87 13.70 -13.89 0.64
C ASP A 87 14.28 -12.47 0.81
N PRO A 88 15.59 -12.25 0.57
CA PRO A 88 16.22 -10.95 0.73
C PRO A 88 15.52 -9.82 -0.06
N GLU A 89 15.07 -10.07 -1.30
CA GLU A 89 14.41 -9.05 -2.12
C GLU A 89 13.04 -8.68 -1.56
N VAL A 90 12.32 -9.67 -1.03
CA VAL A 90 11.04 -9.47 -0.36
C VAL A 90 11.23 -8.71 0.96
N LEU A 91 12.24 -9.08 1.74
CA LEU A 91 12.59 -8.42 2.99
C LEU A 91 12.96 -6.95 2.78
N GLU A 92 13.79 -6.67 1.78
CA GLU A 92 14.20 -5.31 1.42
C GLU A 92 12.98 -4.46 1.05
N ARG A 93 12.12 -4.97 0.15
CA ARG A 93 10.89 -4.27 -0.24
C ARG A 93 9.98 -3.98 0.95
N ILE A 94 9.71 -4.99 1.79
CA ILE A 94 8.86 -4.83 2.98
C ILE A 94 9.49 -3.83 3.95
N GLY A 95 10.80 -3.93 4.16
CA GLY A 95 11.56 -3.01 5.00
C GLY A 95 11.38 -1.56 4.55
N ASN A 96 11.53 -1.30 3.25
CA ASN A 96 11.35 0.02 2.67
C ASN A 96 9.92 0.54 2.88
N VAL A 97 8.88 -0.27 2.65
CA VAL A 97 7.48 0.11 2.95
C VAL A 97 7.26 0.40 4.43
N ILE A 98 7.84 -0.41 5.32
CA ILE A 98 7.70 -0.26 6.78
C ILE A 98 8.41 1.02 7.27
N ILE A 99 9.50 1.45 6.65
CA ILE A 99 10.18 2.72 6.98
C ILE A 99 9.21 3.89 6.84
N TYR A 100 8.50 3.99 5.71
CA TYR A 100 7.48 5.02 5.51
C TYR A 100 6.36 4.94 6.55
N ILE A 101 5.87 3.73 6.84
CA ILE A 101 4.82 3.53 7.85
C ILE A 101 5.29 3.94 9.24
N ASN A 102 6.53 3.64 9.64
CA ASN A 102 7.03 3.99 10.97
C ASN A 102 7.31 5.48 11.15
N GLN A 103 7.50 6.23 10.05
CA GLN A 103 7.59 7.69 10.08
C GLN A 103 6.23 8.38 10.32
N SER A 104 5.11 7.64 10.31
CA SER A 104 3.76 8.17 10.58
C SER A 104 3.38 8.27 12.07
N LYS A 105 4.30 7.94 12.98
CA LYS A 105 4.08 7.99 14.44
C LYS A 105 4.76 9.20 15.05
#